data_AF-A0A257JUS6-F1
#
_entry.id   AF-A0A257JUS6-F1
#
_cell.length_a   1.000
_cell.length_b   1.000
_cell.length_c   1.000
_cell.angle_alpha   90.00
_cell.angle_beta   90.00
_cell.angle_gamma   90.00
#
_symmetry.space_group_name_H-M   'P 1'
#
loop_
_entity.id
_entity.type
_entity.pdbx_description
1 polymer ?
#
loop_
_entity_poly.entity_id
_entity_poly.type
_entity_poly.pdbx_seq_one_letter_code
_entity_poly.pdbx_strand_id
1 'polypeptide(L)'
;MSGTDNAGHADAALGRLEDLPSSYRAELGAHNLVPLWPSLRAVLPPGKPVPKTEATAWAYESIRPLLMQAGALTPIEKAERRVLVLA
;
A
#
# COMPACT_ATOMS: atom_id res chain seq x y z
N MET A 1 13.13 44.75 -18.72
CA MET A 1 12.07 43.73 -18.91
C MET A 1 12.72 42.48 -19.49
N SER A 2 13.18 41.58 -18.63
CA SER A 2 13.63 40.25 -19.05
C SER A 2 12.60 39.25 -18.54
N GLY A 3 11.67 38.86 -19.43
CA GLY A 3 10.77 37.74 -19.21
C GLY A 3 11.52 36.46 -19.52
N THR A 4 11.75 35.65 -18.49
CA THR A 4 12.30 34.30 -18.58
C THR A 4 11.18 33.34 -18.97
N ASP A 5 11.01 33.06 -20.26
CA ASP A 5 10.26 31.88 -20.70
C ASP A 5 11.21 30.67 -20.66
N ASN A 6 11.34 30.09 -19.47
CA ASN A 6 12.05 28.84 -19.26
C ASN A 6 11.16 27.68 -19.74
N ALA A 7 11.33 27.32 -21.01
CA ALA A 7 10.78 26.10 -21.57
C ALA A 7 11.40 24.87 -20.89
N GLY A 8 10.54 24.04 -20.29
CA GLY A 8 10.64 22.59 -20.29
C GLY A 8 11.78 21.96 -19.50
N HIS A 9 11.69 21.89 -18.17
CA HIS A 9 12.48 20.94 -17.39
C HIS A 9 11.69 20.46 -16.18
N ALA A 10 11.30 19.18 -16.15
CA ALA A 10 11.35 18.27 -14.98
C ALA A 10 10.36 17.08 -14.98
N ASP A 11 9.77 16.64 -16.10
CA ASP A 11 8.82 15.50 -16.07
C ASP A 11 9.47 14.10 -16.18
N ALA A 12 10.80 13.97 -16.14
CA ALA A 12 11.47 12.70 -16.45
C ALA A 12 12.18 11.98 -15.29
N ALA A 13 12.41 12.58 -14.11
CA ALA A 13 13.33 11.95 -13.14
C ALA A 13 13.15 12.25 -11.64
N LEU A 14 12.13 13.00 -11.20
CA LEU A 14 11.95 13.29 -9.76
C LEU A 14 11.15 12.18 -9.07
N GLY A 15 11.64 10.95 -9.14
CA GLY A 15 10.93 9.75 -8.68
C GLY A 15 11.29 9.29 -7.27
N ARG A 16 12.50 9.63 -6.79
CA ARG A 16 13.05 9.21 -5.51
C ARG A 16 13.64 10.38 -4.74
N LEU A 17 13.87 10.15 -3.44
CA LEU A 17 14.45 11.17 -2.57
C LEU A 17 15.88 11.52 -2.98
N GLU A 18 16.66 10.53 -3.45
CA GLU A 18 18.04 10.74 -3.91
C GLU A 18 18.18 11.63 -5.15
N ASP A 19 17.12 11.73 -5.96
CA ASP A 19 17.08 12.53 -7.19
C ASP A 19 16.98 14.04 -6.90
N LEU A 20 16.70 14.43 -5.64
CA LEU A 20 16.56 15.82 -5.23
C LEU A 20 17.93 16.48 -4.96
N PRO A 21 18.09 17.79 -5.22
CA PRO A 21 19.30 18.52 -4.82
C PRO A 21 19.60 18.35 -3.32
N SER A 22 20.87 18.24 -2.95
CA SER A 22 21.29 18.05 -1.56
C SER A 22 20.92 19.22 -0.65
N SER A 23 21.01 20.45 -1.16
CA SER A 23 20.58 21.67 -0.46
C SER A 23 19.11 21.63 -0.10
N TYR A 24 18.26 21.25 -1.06
CA TYR A 24 16.82 21.13 -0.87
C TYR A 24 16.46 20.06 0.17
N ARG A 25 17.13 18.89 0.14
CA ARG A 25 16.94 17.83 1.14
C ARG A 25 17.32 18.27 2.56
N ALA A 26 18.40 19.04 2.69
CA ALA A 26 18.85 19.56 3.98
C ALA A 26 17.83 20.56 4.55
N GLU A 27 17.28 21.43 3.71
CA GLU A 27 16.26 22.40 4.09
C GLU A 27 14.95 21.71 4.52
N LEU A 28 14.50 20.70 3.76
CA LEU A 28 13.35 19.87 4.16
C LEU A 28 13.57 19.23 5.54
N GLY A 29 14.75 18.66 5.77
CA GLY A 29 15.12 18.07 7.07
C GLY A 29 15.12 19.10 8.21
N ALA A 30 15.62 20.30 7.97
CA ALA A 30 15.61 21.40 8.94
C ALA A 30 14.19 21.83 9.35
N HIS A 31 13.20 21.61 8.48
CA HIS A 31 11.80 21.92 8.71
C HIS A 31 10.94 20.70 9.12
N ASN A 32 11.54 19.54 9.39
CA ASN A 32 10.83 18.28 9.64
C ASN A 32 9.85 17.90 8.50
N LEU A 33 10.17 18.29 7.26
CA LEU A 33 9.36 18.00 6.09
C LEU A 33 9.90 16.77 5.38
N VAL A 34 8.98 15.91 4.94
CA VAL A 34 9.30 14.76 4.10
C VAL A 34 8.51 14.84 2.80
N PRO A 35 9.18 14.66 1.64
CA PRO A 35 8.48 14.65 0.37
C PRO A 35 7.61 13.39 0.27
N LEU A 36 6.32 13.56 -0.01
CA LEU A 36 5.34 12.49 0.04
C LEU A 36 5.29 11.64 -1.24
N TRP A 37 5.69 12.21 -2.38
CA TRP A 37 5.59 11.55 -3.69
C TRP A 37 6.41 10.24 -3.84
N PRO A 38 7.57 10.03 -3.20
CA PRO A 38 8.25 8.73 -3.22
C PRO A 38 7.46 7.67 -2.46
N SER A 39 6.84 8.04 -1.32
CA SER A 39 5.98 7.16 -0.53
C SER A 39 4.66 6.86 -1.23
N LEU A 40 4.08 7.83 -1.92
CA LEU A 40 2.83 7.63 -2.68
C LEU A 40 3.00 6.67 -3.85
N ARG A 41 4.14 6.67 -4.55
CA ARG A 41 4.39 5.69 -5.63
C ARG A 41 4.37 4.23 -5.15
N ALA A 42 4.77 3.98 -3.90
CA ALA A 42 4.74 2.64 -3.31
C ALA A 42 3.31 2.16 -3.00
N VAL A 43 2.37 3.09 -2.78
CA VAL A 43 0.97 2.79 -2.43
C VAL A 43 0.04 2.93 -3.64
N LEU A 44 0.39 3.81 -4.58
CA LEU A 44 -0.35 4.15 -5.79
C LEU A 44 0.64 4.10 -6.97
N PRO A 45 0.92 2.89 -7.50
CA PRO A 45 1.77 2.76 -8.67
C PRO A 45 1.16 3.56 -9.84
N PRO A 46 1.95 4.37 -10.56
CA PRO A 46 1.44 5.12 -11.70
C PRO A 46 0.99 4.14 -12.78
N GLY A 47 -0.27 4.23 -13.19
CA GLY A 47 -0.87 3.35 -14.20
C GLY A 47 -1.92 2.42 -13.59
N LYS A 48 -1.70 1.11 -13.71
CA LYS A 48 -2.67 0.10 -13.27
C LYS A 48 -2.44 -0.29 -11.80
N PRO A 49 -3.51 -0.50 -11.00
CA PRO A 49 -3.37 -1.08 -9.67
C PRO A 49 -2.59 -2.38 -9.73
N VAL A 50 -1.72 -2.60 -8.75
CA VAL A 50 -1.06 -3.89 -8.54
C VAL A 50 -1.85 -4.62 -7.44
N PRO A 51 -2.84 -5.46 -7.80
CA PRO A 51 -3.59 -6.20 -6.80
C PRO A 51 -2.66 -7.16 -6.08
N LYS A 52 -2.66 -7.11 -4.74
CA LYS A 52 -2.01 -8.15 -3.90
C LYS A 52 -2.93 -9.35 -3.66
N THR A 53 -4.23 -9.16 -3.88
CA THR A 53 -5.25 -10.20 -3.75
C THR A 53 -5.23 -11.08 -4.98
N GLU A 54 -5.14 -12.38 -4.76
CA GLU A 54 -5.26 -13.38 -5.81
C GLU A 54 -6.71 -13.85 -5.95
N ALA A 55 -7.09 -14.27 -7.17
CA ALA A 55 -8.40 -14.84 -7.39
C ALA A 55 -8.48 -16.22 -6.73
N THR A 56 -9.23 -16.32 -5.64
CA THR A 56 -9.39 -17.57 -4.88
C THR A 56 -10.84 -18.01 -4.90
N ALA A 57 -11.06 -19.32 -5.11
CA ALA A 57 -12.37 -19.94 -5.07
C ALA A 57 -12.44 -20.94 -3.92
N TRP A 58 -13.51 -20.83 -3.14
CA TRP A 58 -13.75 -21.62 -1.94
C TRP A 58 -14.94 -22.55 -2.18
N ALA A 59 -14.66 -23.81 -2.49
CA ALA A 59 -15.70 -24.82 -2.67
C ALA A 59 -16.37 -25.11 -1.31
N TYR A 60 -17.68 -24.97 -1.24
CA TYR A 60 -18.41 -25.19 0.01
C TYR A 60 -18.21 -26.60 0.57
N GLU A 61 -18.15 -27.61 -0.30
CA GLU A 61 -17.94 -29.00 0.06
C GLU A 61 -16.61 -29.23 0.77
N SER A 62 -15.54 -28.53 0.39
CA SER A 62 -14.23 -28.67 1.03
C SER A 62 -14.14 -27.94 2.38
N ILE A 63 -14.90 -26.87 2.56
CA ILE A 63 -14.85 -26.02 3.77
C ILE A 63 -15.83 -26.51 4.84
N ARG A 64 -16.95 -27.11 4.45
CA ARG A 64 -17.99 -27.58 5.37
C ARG A 64 -17.44 -28.47 6.51
N PRO A 65 -16.57 -29.47 6.27
CA PRO A 65 -16.01 -30.28 7.35
C PRO A 65 -15.21 -29.45 8.37
N LEU A 66 -14.45 -28.46 7.90
CA LEU A 66 -13.64 -27.58 8.75
C LEU A 66 -14.51 -26.69 9.64
N LEU A 67 -15.62 -26.16 9.10
CA LEU A 67 -16.60 -25.40 9.88
C LEU A 67 -17.23 -26.23 10.99
N MET A 68 -17.61 -27.48 10.68
CA MET A 68 -18.18 -28.40 11.67
C MET A 68 -17.17 -28.73 12.76
N GLN A 69 -15.91 -28.98 12.39
CA GLN A 69 -14.83 -29.24 13.33
C GLN A 69 -14.54 -28.03 14.23
N ALA A 70 -14.52 -26.82 13.68
CA ALA A 70 -14.32 -25.60 14.45
C ALA A 70 -15.43 -25.40 15.51
N GLY A 71 -16.67 -25.77 15.17
CA GLY A 71 -17.81 -25.76 16.09
C GLY A 71 -17.69 -26.77 17.25
N ALA A 72 -17.06 -27.92 17.01
CA ALA A 72 -16.82 -28.95 18.02
C ALA A 72 -15.62 -28.62 18.92
N LEU A 73 -14.55 -28.02 18.37
CA LEU A 73 -13.30 -27.74 19.08
C LEU A 73 -13.35 -26.48 19.95
N THR A 74 -14.23 -25.53 19.65
CA THR A 74 -14.23 -24.22 20.32
C THR A 74 -15.39 -24.13 21.32
N PRO A 75 -15.19 -24.33 22.64
CA PRO A 75 -16.24 -24.11 23.63
C PRO A 75 -16.83 -22.70 23.52
N ILE A 76 -18.14 -22.55 23.64
CA ILE A 76 -18.83 -21.26 23.40
C ILE A 76 -18.47 -20.23 24.48
N GLU A 77 -18.06 -20.72 25.65
CA GLU A 77 -17.66 -19.92 26.79
C GLU A 77 -16.31 -19.21 26.57
N LYS A 78 -15.52 -19.64 25.57
CA LYS A 78 -14.18 -19.10 25.29
C LYS A 78 -14.08 -18.27 24.01
N ALA A 79 -15.16 -18.17 23.24
CA ALA A 79 -15.16 -17.45 21.98
C ALA A 79 -16.43 -16.62 21.81
N GLU A 80 -16.28 -15.29 21.69
CA GLU A 80 -17.39 -14.37 21.39
C GLU A 80 -18.07 -14.70 20.04
N ARG A 81 -17.31 -15.24 19.06
CA ARG A 81 -17.80 -15.69 17.75
C ARG A 81 -17.01 -16.89 17.23
N ARG A 82 -17.71 -17.88 16.67
CA ARG A 82 -17.11 -19.04 15.98
C ARG A 82 -17.15 -18.83 14.47
N VAL A 83 -16.09 -18.23 13.92
CA VAL A 83 -15.98 -17.95 12.48
C VAL A 83 -14.64 -18.44 11.95
N LEU A 84 -14.62 -18.86 10.69
CA LEU A 84 -13.39 -19.10 9.92
C LEU A 84 -13.23 -17.97 8.91
N VAL A 85 -12.04 -17.38 8.86
CA VAL A 85 -11.70 -16.30 7.92
C VAL A 85 -11.15 -16.91 6.63
N LEU A 86 -11.60 -16.39 5.49
CA LEU A 86 -11.05 -16.69 4.18
C LEU A 86 -9.96 -15.65 3.88
N ALA A 87 -8.74 -16.12 3.63
CA ALA A 87 -7.55 -15.28 3.45
C ALA A 87 -6.85 -15.62 2.13
#